data_AF-M5STV4-F1
#
_entry.id   AF-M5STV4-F1
#
_cell.length_a   1.000
_cell.length_b   1.000
_cell.length_c   1.000
_cell.angle_alpha   90.00
_cell.angle_beta   90.00
_cell.angle_gamma   90.00
#
_symmetry.space_group_name_H-M   'P 1'
#
loop_
_entity.id
_entity.type
_entity.pdbx_description
1 polymer ?
#
loop_
_entity_poly.entity_id
_entity_poly.type
_entity_poly.pdbx_seq_one_letter_code
_entity_poly.pdbx_strand_id
1 'polypeptide(L)'
;MSSKKLRRQIAWEAARLMYSREVSEYYTAKQKAARRIYKGWIKPADLPSNAEIREQVMYFTRLSEGAEGVSQRLLEMRLRAAWWLRKLSPFHPKLIGSVLKGSIREGSDIDIHVFAANVHSITIVLDDLGVAYDLERKRIRKDGEARVFTHLHVKDRFPIELTVYAPSLMGFRFRCSITGKPIDRAGLNELERLIAIEHAVEPREQVSRMADMDTCPDRANVFLSLLMPLEKVKQNLRWHPEGDALFHSMQVYALAKEAMPYDEEFLLAALLHDVGKAIDPSDHVSAGLEALEGFITPRTSWLIAHHMDVHKIIDHSIGARHRKRLTAHPLYEDLLLLGECDRHGRVPGAEVEEPEEALDYIEQIEEMFS
;
A
#
# COMPACT_ATOMS: atom_id res chain seq x y z
N MET A 1 -16.54 38.14 -17.49
CA MET A 1 -15.85 36.91 -17.97
C MET A 1 -16.84 36.08 -18.76
N SER A 2 -16.47 35.49 -19.90
CA SER A 2 -17.36 34.57 -20.62
C SER A 2 -17.74 33.40 -19.69
N SER A 3 -19.04 33.10 -19.59
CA SER A 3 -19.60 32.04 -18.71
C SER A 3 -18.86 30.69 -18.90
N LYS A 4 -18.50 30.34 -20.14
CA LYS A 4 -17.69 29.15 -20.45
C LYS A 4 -16.29 29.16 -19.82
N LYS A 5 -15.62 30.32 -19.77
CA LYS A 5 -14.28 30.47 -19.19
C LYS A 5 -14.32 30.31 -17.67
N LEU A 6 -15.34 30.90 -17.03
CA LEU A 6 -15.57 30.76 -15.59
C LEU A 6 -15.88 29.30 -15.21
N ARG A 7 -16.79 28.65 -15.92
CA ARG A 7 -17.12 27.22 -15.70
C ARG A 7 -15.88 26.33 -15.77
N ARG A 8 -15.02 26.52 -16.77
CA ARG A 8 -13.80 25.73 -16.97
C ARG A 8 -12.78 25.97 -15.85
N GLN A 9 -12.64 27.20 -15.37
CA GLN A 9 -11.76 27.51 -14.22
C GLN A 9 -12.26 26.87 -12.93
N ILE A 10 -13.58 26.87 -12.68
CA ILE A 10 -14.17 26.18 -11.53
C ILE A 10 -13.99 24.67 -11.64
N ALA A 11 -14.13 24.09 -12.84
CA ALA A 11 -13.89 22.66 -13.05
C ALA A 11 -12.43 22.28 -12.74
N TRP A 12 -11.48 23.10 -13.19
CA TRP A 12 -10.06 22.88 -12.97
C TRP A 12 -9.68 22.99 -11.48
N GLU A 13 -10.13 24.02 -10.76
CA GLU A 13 -9.83 24.17 -9.33
C GLU A 13 -10.55 23.12 -8.48
N ALA A 14 -11.78 22.73 -8.84
CA ALA A 14 -12.47 21.62 -8.18
C ALA A 14 -11.71 20.31 -8.39
N ALA A 15 -11.16 20.09 -9.59
CA ALA A 15 -10.34 18.93 -9.87
C ALA A 15 -9.02 18.94 -9.09
N ARG A 16 -8.34 20.09 -9.02
CA ARG A 16 -7.11 20.26 -8.22
C ARG A 16 -7.35 19.92 -6.75
N LEU A 17 -8.42 20.45 -6.16
CA LEU A 17 -8.85 20.18 -4.78
C LEU A 17 -9.10 18.69 -4.51
N MET A 18 -9.70 17.98 -5.47
CA MET A 18 -9.96 16.56 -5.33
C MET A 18 -8.73 15.70 -5.61
N TYR A 19 -7.82 16.16 -6.46
CA TYR A 19 -6.55 15.49 -6.72
C TYR A 19 -5.63 15.59 -5.50
N SER A 20 -5.49 16.77 -4.90
CA SER A 20 -4.70 17.00 -3.68
C SER A 20 -5.36 16.51 -2.38
N ARG A 21 -6.39 15.65 -2.47
CA ARG A 21 -7.19 15.10 -1.37
C ARG A 21 -7.76 16.10 -0.36
N GLU A 22 -7.83 17.40 -0.70
CA GLU A 22 -8.47 18.41 0.17
C GLU A 22 -9.98 18.18 0.29
N VAL A 23 -10.59 17.52 -0.70
CA VAL A 23 -12.03 17.24 -0.75
C VAL A 23 -12.31 15.94 -1.52
N SER A 24 -13.07 15.01 -0.94
CA SER A 24 -13.48 13.74 -1.58
C SER A 24 -14.77 13.86 -2.40
N GLU A 25 -15.69 14.75 -2.03
CA GLU A 25 -17.00 14.89 -2.69
C GLU A 25 -17.06 15.99 -3.77
N TYR A 26 -17.60 15.65 -4.95
CA TYR A 26 -17.77 16.60 -6.07
C TYR A 26 -18.59 17.85 -5.72
N TYR A 27 -19.62 17.71 -4.88
CA TYR A 27 -20.45 18.85 -4.49
C TYR A 27 -19.65 19.86 -3.67
N THR A 28 -18.96 19.36 -2.65
CA THR A 28 -18.08 20.15 -1.77
C THR A 28 -16.94 20.77 -2.57
N ALA A 29 -16.34 20.03 -3.52
CA ALA A 29 -15.29 20.53 -4.40
C ALA A 29 -15.79 21.69 -5.28
N LYS A 30 -16.99 21.58 -5.87
CA LYS A 30 -17.62 22.65 -6.65
C LYS A 30 -17.85 23.90 -5.84
N GLN A 31 -18.41 23.76 -4.64
CA GLN A 31 -18.70 24.88 -3.75
C GLN A 31 -17.41 25.60 -3.32
N LYS A 32 -16.38 24.84 -2.93
CA LYS A 32 -15.09 25.39 -2.49
C LYS A 32 -14.35 26.07 -3.65
N ALA A 33 -14.33 25.46 -4.84
CA ALA A 33 -13.74 26.05 -6.04
C ALA A 33 -14.47 27.31 -6.51
N ALA A 34 -15.81 27.29 -6.53
CA ALA A 34 -16.63 28.45 -6.88
C ALA A 34 -16.34 29.65 -5.97
N ARG A 35 -16.28 29.43 -4.65
CA ARG A 35 -15.98 30.48 -3.66
C ARG A 35 -14.56 31.05 -3.80
N ARG A 36 -13.56 30.21 -4.15
CA ARG A 36 -12.18 30.66 -4.36
C ARG A 36 -12.04 31.54 -5.61
N ILE A 37 -12.74 31.19 -6.69
CA ILE A 37 -12.59 31.86 -7.99
C ILE A 37 -13.49 33.09 -8.11
N TYR A 38 -14.68 33.07 -7.51
CA TYR A 38 -15.65 34.15 -7.66
C TYR A 38 -16.26 34.56 -6.32
N LYS A 39 -16.11 35.84 -5.97
CA LYS A 39 -16.68 36.46 -4.76
C LYS A 39 -18.08 36.99 -5.04
N GLY A 40 -19.02 36.09 -5.34
CA GLY A 40 -20.41 36.43 -5.62
C GLY A 40 -21.27 35.21 -5.92
N TRP A 41 -22.58 35.42 -6.13
CA TRP A 41 -23.48 34.33 -6.48
C TRP A 41 -23.26 33.86 -7.92
N ILE A 42 -23.00 32.56 -8.10
CA ILE A 42 -22.82 31.94 -9.41
C ILE A 42 -24.12 31.26 -9.80
N LYS A 43 -24.59 31.48 -11.04
CA LYS A 43 -25.77 30.79 -11.56
C LYS A 43 -25.51 29.30 -11.65
N PRO A 44 -26.49 28.42 -11.35
CA PRO A 44 -26.31 26.96 -11.49
C PRO A 44 -25.86 26.53 -12.88
N ALA A 45 -26.28 27.24 -13.93
CA ALA A 45 -25.87 26.99 -15.32
C ALA A 45 -24.40 27.29 -15.61
N ASP A 46 -23.71 28.05 -14.75
CA ASP A 46 -22.29 28.40 -14.89
C ASP A 46 -21.38 27.49 -14.05
N LEU A 47 -21.96 26.65 -13.19
CA LEU A 47 -21.21 25.61 -12.47
C LEU A 47 -20.91 24.42 -13.40
N PRO A 48 -19.77 23.76 -13.21
CA PRO A 48 -19.42 22.55 -13.95
C PRO A 48 -20.23 21.35 -13.46
N SER A 49 -20.44 20.41 -14.37
CA SER A 49 -20.96 19.07 -14.08
C SER A 49 -19.91 18.19 -13.41
N ASN A 50 -20.35 17.12 -12.73
CA ASN A 50 -19.43 16.15 -12.15
C ASN A 50 -18.59 15.44 -13.24
N ALA A 51 -19.12 15.32 -14.46
CA ALA A 51 -18.40 14.76 -15.60
C ALA A 51 -17.23 15.65 -16.04
N GLU A 52 -17.45 16.96 -16.16
CA GLU A 52 -16.40 17.93 -16.50
C GLU A 52 -15.30 17.96 -15.44
N ILE A 53 -15.65 17.89 -14.14
CA ILE A 53 -14.65 17.82 -13.07
C ILE A 53 -13.88 16.50 -13.13
N ARG A 54 -14.56 15.37 -13.35
CA ARG A 54 -13.93 14.05 -13.48
C ARG A 54 -12.90 14.04 -14.62
N GLU A 55 -13.25 14.61 -15.77
CA GLU A 55 -12.33 14.74 -16.91
C GLU A 55 -11.08 15.57 -16.55
N GLN A 56 -11.26 16.68 -15.84
CA GLN A 56 -10.14 17.50 -15.37
C GLN A 56 -9.28 16.77 -14.34
N VAL A 57 -9.85 15.95 -13.44
CA VAL A 57 -9.01 15.18 -12.52
C VAL A 57 -8.19 14.12 -13.26
N MET A 58 -8.79 13.40 -14.23
CA MET A 58 -8.01 12.47 -15.06
C MET A 58 -6.86 13.17 -15.78
N TYR A 59 -7.06 14.43 -16.19
CA TYR A 59 -6.01 15.24 -16.79
C TYR A 59 -4.86 15.54 -15.81
N PHE A 60 -5.17 15.91 -14.56
CA PHE A 60 -4.16 16.10 -13.51
C PHE A 60 -3.38 14.83 -13.19
N THR A 61 -4.08 13.71 -12.98
CA THR A 61 -3.44 12.41 -12.71
C THR A 61 -2.45 12.04 -13.82
N ARG A 62 -2.85 12.14 -15.10
CA ARG A 62 -1.96 11.85 -16.23
C ARG A 62 -0.75 12.78 -16.34
N LEU A 63 -0.88 14.03 -15.90
CA LEU A 63 0.19 15.03 -15.94
C LEU A 63 1.23 14.82 -14.84
N SER A 64 0.79 14.42 -13.64
CA SER A 64 1.68 14.20 -12.51
C SER A 64 2.33 12.82 -12.54
N GLU A 65 1.58 11.77 -12.85
CA GLU A 65 2.01 10.37 -12.73
C GLU A 65 2.52 9.78 -14.06
N GLY A 66 2.38 10.53 -15.16
CA GLY A 66 2.65 10.03 -16.51
C GLY A 66 1.56 9.05 -17.00
N ALA A 67 1.25 9.07 -18.30
CA ALA A 67 0.19 8.22 -18.85
C ALA A 67 0.49 6.71 -18.71
N GLU A 68 1.77 6.34 -18.75
CA GLU A 68 2.23 4.94 -18.61
C GLU A 68 2.09 4.46 -17.15
N GLY A 69 2.48 5.26 -16.17
CA GLY A 69 2.36 4.92 -14.74
C GLY A 69 0.92 4.69 -14.30
N VAL A 70 -0.01 5.55 -14.72
CA VAL A 70 -1.44 5.40 -14.43
C VAL A 70 -2.01 4.12 -15.07
N SER A 71 -1.60 3.82 -16.31
CA SER A 71 -2.06 2.62 -17.02
C SER A 71 -1.58 1.35 -16.34
N GLN A 72 -0.32 1.33 -15.90
CA GLN A 72 0.27 0.21 -15.18
C GLN A 72 -0.37 0.01 -13.80
N ARG A 73 -0.52 1.08 -13.01
CA ARG A 73 -1.22 1.03 -11.71
C ARG A 73 -2.65 0.50 -11.87
N LEU A 74 -3.37 0.95 -12.91
CA LEU A 74 -4.72 0.45 -13.20
C LEU A 74 -4.75 -1.05 -13.51
N LEU A 75 -3.79 -1.53 -14.29
CA LEU A 75 -3.65 -2.96 -14.58
C LEU A 75 -3.42 -3.75 -13.28
N GLU A 76 -2.49 -3.31 -12.44
CA GLU A 76 -2.18 -3.96 -11.17
C GLU A 76 -3.40 -4.00 -10.24
N MET A 77 -4.12 -2.89 -10.10
CA MET A 77 -5.37 -2.83 -9.32
C MET A 77 -6.44 -3.77 -9.88
N ARG A 78 -6.58 -3.86 -11.22
CA ARG A 78 -7.58 -4.74 -11.85
C ARG A 78 -7.22 -6.22 -11.70
N LEU A 79 -5.95 -6.59 -11.80
CA LEU A 79 -5.48 -7.95 -11.52
C LEU A 79 -5.71 -8.32 -10.05
N ARG A 80 -5.39 -7.41 -9.11
CA ARG A 80 -5.66 -7.63 -7.68
C ARG A 80 -7.16 -7.74 -7.39
N ALA A 81 -7.98 -6.90 -8.02
CA ALA A 81 -9.43 -7.01 -7.95
C ALA A 81 -9.93 -8.37 -8.47
N ALA A 82 -9.43 -8.86 -9.61
CA ALA A 82 -9.79 -10.16 -10.16
C ALA A 82 -9.44 -11.30 -9.18
N TRP A 83 -8.28 -11.23 -8.54
CA TRP A 83 -7.87 -12.16 -7.49
C TRP A 83 -8.88 -12.18 -6.33
N TRP A 84 -9.27 -11.01 -5.82
CA TRP A 84 -10.30 -10.89 -4.78
C TRP A 84 -11.66 -11.43 -5.21
N LEU A 85 -12.11 -11.13 -6.44
CA LEU A 85 -13.37 -11.66 -6.96
C LEU A 85 -13.36 -13.20 -7.03
N ARG A 86 -12.19 -13.81 -7.26
CA ARG A 86 -12.02 -15.27 -7.25
C ARG A 86 -12.10 -15.84 -5.83
N LYS A 87 -11.37 -15.25 -4.87
CA LYS A 87 -11.37 -15.69 -3.46
C LYS A 87 -12.74 -15.53 -2.80
N LEU A 88 -13.43 -14.43 -3.09
CA LEU A 88 -14.76 -14.14 -2.56
C LEU A 88 -15.90 -14.74 -3.40
N SER A 89 -15.61 -15.64 -4.35
CA SER A 89 -16.62 -16.21 -5.25
C SER A 89 -17.89 -16.77 -4.57
N PRO A 90 -17.86 -17.37 -3.36
CA PRO A 90 -19.07 -17.79 -2.65
C PRO A 90 -20.07 -16.66 -2.38
N PHE A 91 -19.59 -15.41 -2.29
CA PHE A 91 -20.38 -14.22 -1.96
C PHE A 91 -20.80 -13.40 -3.19
N HIS A 92 -20.68 -13.96 -4.39
CA HIS A 92 -21.10 -13.33 -5.65
C HIS A 92 -20.54 -11.92 -5.86
N PRO A 93 -19.22 -11.74 -5.75
CA PRO A 93 -18.61 -10.43 -5.64
C PRO A 93 -18.71 -9.66 -6.96
N LYS A 94 -18.86 -8.33 -6.85
CA LYS A 94 -18.96 -7.43 -7.99
C LYS A 94 -18.07 -6.20 -7.78
N LEU A 95 -17.07 -6.04 -8.65
CA LEU A 95 -16.25 -4.83 -8.71
C LEU A 95 -17.10 -3.65 -9.16
N ILE A 96 -16.96 -2.51 -8.49
CA ILE A 96 -17.58 -1.24 -8.88
C ILE A 96 -16.51 -0.13 -8.89
N GLY A 97 -16.95 1.14 -8.91
CA GLY A 97 -16.05 2.23 -8.57
C GLY A 97 -15.09 2.67 -9.68
N SER A 98 -13.96 3.23 -9.25
CA SER A 98 -12.96 3.90 -10.09
C SER A 98 -12.15 2.93 -10.96
N VAL A 99 -11.78 1.77 -10.39
CA VAL A 99 -10.96 0.71 -11.00
C VAL A 99 -11.68 0.07 -12.18
N LEU A 100 -12.97 -0.21 -12.05
CA LEU A 100 -13.78 -0.70 -13.16
C LEU A 100 -13.81 0.30 -14.32
N LYS A 101 -14.01 1.59 -13.99
CA LYS A 101 -14.20 2.66 -14.98
C LYS A 101 -12.88 3.23 -15.55
N GLY A 102 -11.74 2.72 -15.13
CA GLY A 102 -10.42 3.22 -15.53
C GLY A 102 -10.16 4.67 -15.10
N SER A 103 -10.80 5.14 -14.03
CA SER A 103 -10.67 6.52 -13.54
C SER A 103 -10.00 6.60 -12.18
N ILE A 104 -8.92 5.84 -12.02
CA ILE A 104 -8.15 5.79 -10.78
C ILE A 104 -7.33 7.08 -10.60
N ARG A 105 -6.95 7.32 -9.35
CA ARG A 105 -6.10 8.40 -8.85
C ARG A 105 -5.19 7.81 -7.77
N GLU A 106 -4.12 8.52 -7.42
CA GLU A 106 -3.30 8.20 -6.26
C GLU A 106 -4.15 7.94 -4.99
N GLY A 107 -3.98 6.76 -4.40
CA GLY A 107 -4.74 6.27 -3.24
C GLY A 107 -6.19 5.87 -3.52
N SER A 108 -6.54 5.52 -4.77
CA SER A 108 -7.82 4.88 -5.04
C SER A 108 -7.90 3.50 -4.39
N ASP A 109 -9.08 3.18 -3.90
CA ASP A 109 -9.49 1.90 -3.33
C ASP A 109 -10.09 0.97 -4.41
N ILE A 110 -10.16 -0.32 -4.07
CA ILE A 110 -10.89 -1.34 -4.83
C ILE A 110 -12.23 -1.58 -4.14
N ASP A 111 -13.28 -1.01 -4.72
CA ASP A 111 -14.66 -1.17 -4.23
C ASP A 111 -15.28 -2.50 -4.70
N ILE A 112 -15.66 -3.38 -3.78
CA ILE A 112 -16.32 -4.65 -4.10
C ILE A 112 -17.65 -4.78 -3.33
N HIS A 113 -18.72 -5.02 -4.07
CA HIS A 113 -19.99 -5.44 -3.47
C HIS A 113 -19.99 -6.95 -3.26
N VAL A 114 -20.31 -7.40 -2.05
CA VAL A 114 -20.46 -8.81 -1.70
C VAL A 114 -21.84 -9.09 -1.11
N PHE A 115 -22.35 -10.30 -1.31
CA PHE A 115 -23.71 -10.69 -0.94
C PHE A 115 -23.67 -11.88 0.02
N ALA A 116 -23.97 -11.63 1.29
CA ALA A 116 -23.95 -12.63 2.35
C ALA A 116 -25.07 -12.40 3.35
N ALA A 117 -25.64 -13.49 3.88
CA ALA A 117 -26.66 -13.42 4.92
C ALA A 117 -26.08 -12.98 6.28
N ASN A 118 -24.79 -13.24 6.49
CA ASN A 118 -24.04 -12.90 7.69
C ASN A 118 -22.66 -12.38 7.27
N VAL A 119 -22.17 -11.32 7.92
CA VAL A 119 -20.82 -10.80 7.69
C VAL A 119 -19.74 -11.78 8.17
N HIS A 120 -20.03 -12.58 9.20
CA HIS A 120 -19.05 -13.51 9.77
C HIS A 120 -18.58 -14.58 8.78
N SER A 121 -19.41 -15.00 7.82
CA SER A 121 -18.95 -15.93 6.78
C SER A 121 -17.88 -15.32 5.89
N ILE A 122 -17.90 -13.99 5.70
CA ILE A 122 -16.88 -13.27 4.93
C ILE A 122 -15.61 -13.14 5.77
N THR A 123 -15.73 -12.81 7.07
CA THR A 123 -14.55 -12.66 7.94
C THR A 123 -13.73 -13.94 8.04
N ILE A 124 -14.37 -15.11 8.10
CA ILE A 124 -13.64 -16.41 8.08
C ILE A 124 -12.75 -16.53 6.84
N VAL A 125 -13.23 -16.12 5.67
CA VAL A 125 -12.42 -16.14 4.44
C VAL A 125 -11.28 -15.13 4.51
N LEU A 126 -11.47 -13.98 5.15
CA LEU A 126 -10.40 -13.00 5.37
C LEU A 126 -9.34 -13.53 6.35
N ASP A 127 -9.78 -14.16 7.44
CA ASP A 127 -8.91 -14.79 8.43
C ASP A 127 -8.08 -15.93 7.82
N ASP A 128 -8.70 -16.79 6.99
CA ASP A 128 -8.04 -17.88 6.27
C ASP A 128 -7.01 -17.35 5.24
N LEU A 129 -7.22 -16.14 4.72
CA LEU A 129 -6.28 -15.45 3.85
C LEU A 129 -5.18 -14.71 4.62
N GLY A 130 -5.28 -14.63 5.96
CA GLY A 130 -4.31 -13.95 6.82
C GLY A 130 -4.29 -12.43 6.66
N VAL A 131 -5.39 -11.81 6.20
CA VAL A 131 -5.43 -10.35 5.96
C VAL A 131 -6.04 -9.59 7.14
N ALA A 132 -5.47 -8.44 7.48
CA ALA A 132 -6.04 -7.53 8.47
C ALA A 132 -7.24 -6.75 7.89
N TYR A 133 -8.27 -6.51 8.70
CA TYR A 133 -9.44 -5.73 8.27
C TYR A 133 -10.15 -5.01 9.43
N ASP A 134 -10.82 -3.91 9.09
CA ASP A 134 -11.68 -3.14 10.01
C ASP A 134 -13.16 -3.27 9.63
N LEU A 135 -14.03 -3.53 10.62
CA LEU A 135 -15.47 -3.61 10.43
C LEU A 135 -16.16 -2.29 10.78
N GLU A 136 -16.70 -1.60 9.77
CA GLU A 136 -17.49 -0.39 9.96
C GLU A 136 -19.00 -0.65 9.77
N ARG A 137 -19.83 -0.17 10.70
CA ARG A 137 -21.30 -0.23 10.58
C ARG A 137 -21.90 1.18 10.59
N LYS A 138 -22.30 1.67 9.41
CA LYS A 138 -22.99 2.96 9.26
C LYS A 138 -24.50 2.79 9.24
N ARG A 139 -25.19 3.42 10.20
CA ARG A 139 -26.66 3.52 10.19
C ARG A 139 -27.08 4.73 9.36
N ILE A 140 -27.68 4.48 8.20
CA ILE A 140 -28.18 5.53 7.31
C ILE A 140 -29.71 5.45 7.27
N ARG A 141 -30.39 6.59 7.49
CA ARG A 141 -31.83 6.70 7.21
C ARG A 141 -32.01 7.10 5.75
N LYS A 142 -32.61 6.21 4.95
CA LYS A 142 -32.96 6.49 3.55
C LYS A 142 -34.42 6.08 3.34
N ASP A 143 -35.22 7.01 2.80
CA ASP A 143 -36.66 6.82 2.56
C ASP A 143 -37.47 6.40 3.81
N GLY A 144 -37.11 6.91 4.99
CA GLY A 144 -37.80 6.61 6.26
C GLY A 144 -37.42 5.28 6.92
N GLU A 145 -36.68 4.42 6.23
CA GLU A 145 -36.14 3.17 6.78
C GLU A 145 -34.71 3.37 7.31
N ALA A 146 -34.43 2.88 8.51
CA ALA A 146 -33.07 2.78 9.03
C ALA A 146 -32.39 1.56 8.39
N ARG A 147 -31.39 1.79 7.54
CA ARG A 147 -30.56 0.73 6.96
C ARG A 147 -29.17 0.78 7.58
N VAL A 148 -28.69 -0.39 8.00
CA VAL A 148 -27.31 -0.56 8.48
C VAL A 148 -26.50 -1.03 7.28
N PHE A 149 -25.54 -0.22 6.84
CA PHE A 149 -24.54 -0.62 5.87
C PHE A 149 -23.33 -1.16 6.63
N THR A 150 -22.88 -2.34 6.25
CA THR A 150 -21.70 -2.98 6.81
C THR A 150 -20.61 -2.93 5.76
N HIS A 151 -19.50 -2.32 6.12
CA HIS A 151 -18.30 -2.20 5.30
C HIS A 151 -17.16 -2.93 6.00
N LEU A 152 -16.39 -3.71 5.25
CA LEU A 152 -15.11 -4.24 5.72
C LEU A 152 -14.03 -3.52 4.92
N HIS A 153 -13.12 -2.86 5.63
CA HIS A 153 -11.94 -2.22 5.04
C HIS A 153 -10.78 -3.18 5.21
N VAL A 154 -10.38 -3.87 4.13
CA VAL A 154 -9.28 -4.84 4.17
C VAL A 154 -7.98 -4.13 3.84
N LYS A 155 -6.97 -4.34 4.70
CA LYS A 155 -5.60 -3.91 4.46
C LYS A 155 -4.96 -4.87 3.45
N ASP A 156 -4.57 -4.32 2.33
CA ASP A 156 -3.97 -5.00 1.18
C ASP A 156 -3.13 -3.95 0.45
N ARG A 157 -2.24 -4.38 -0.46
CA ARG A 157 -1.42 -3.50 -1.30
C ARG A 157 -2.22 -2.36 -1.95
N PHE A 158 -3.47 -2.62 -2.30
CA PHE A 158 -4.44 -1.57 -2.60
C PHE A 158 -5.59 -1.68 -1.60
N PRO A 159 -5.97 -0.61 -0.89
CA PRO A 159 -7.07 -0.66 0.06
C PRO A 159 -8.34 -1.25 -0.58
N ILE A 160 -8.95 -2.25 0.07
CA ILE A 160 -10.16 -2.91 -0.42
C ILE A 160 -11.33 -2.52 0.46
N GLU A 161 -12.40 -1.97 -0.15
CA GLU A 161 -13.65 -1.72 0.55
C GLU A 161 -14.70 -2.77 0.14
N LEU A 162 -15.06 -3.67 1.05
CA LEU A 162 -16.15 -4.64 0.85
C LEU A 162 -17.45 -4.08 1.41
N THR A 163 -18.40 -3.74 0.54
CA THR A 163 -19.76 -3.39 0.97
C THR A 163 -20.64 -4.64 1.00
N VAL A 164 -21.14 -4.99 2.18
CA VAL A 164 -21.93 -6.22 2.40
C VAL A 164 -23.43 -5.96 2.24
N TYR A 165 -24.06 -6.71 1.34
CA TYR A 165 -25.51 -6.70 1.11
C TYR A 165 -26.16 -8.05 1.43
N ALA A 166 -27.45 -8.01 1.75
CA ALA A 166 -28.25 -9.22 1.87
C ALA A 166 -28.35 -9.96 0.52
N PRO A 167 -28.41 -11.31 0.48
CA PRO A 167 -28.49 -12.08 -0.76
C PRO A 167 -29.70 -11.73 -1.63
N SER A 168 -30.81 -11.29 -1.03
CA SER A 168 -32.02 -10.83 -1.73
C SER A 168 -31.79 -9.61 -2.64
N LEU A 169 -30.70 -8.86 -2.42
CA LEU A 169 -30.35 -7.66 -3.19
C LEU A 169 -29.42 -7.95 -4.38
N MET A 170 -29.08 -9.20 -4.67
CA MET A 170 -28.16 -9.55 -5.77
C MET A 170 -28.64 -9.04 -7.14
N GLY A 171 -29.96 -9.16 -7.41
CA GLY A 171 -30.60 -8.64 -8.62
C GLY A 171 -30.85 -7.12 -8.60
N PHE A 172 -30.65 -6.46 -7.45
CA PHE A 172 -30.96 -5.05 -7.31
C PHE A 172 -29.98 -4.18 -8.09
N ARG A 173 -30.51 -3.24 -8.89
CA ARG A 173 -29.71 -2.24 -9.60
C ARG A 173 -29.49 -1.04 -8.71
N PHE A 174 -28.41 -1.07 -7.95
CA PHE A 174 -27.98 0.06 -7.14
C PHE A 174 -27.76 1.30 -8.00
N ARG A 175 -28.11 2.46 -7.46
CA ARG A 175 -27.90 3.76 -8.11
C ARG A 175 -26.78 4.49 -7.39
N CYS A 176 -25.89 5.07 -8.17
CA CYS A 176 -24.80 5.89 -7.66
C CYS A 176 -25.40 7.10 -6.93
N SER A 177 -25.03 7.31 -5.67
CA SER A 177 -25.47 8.47 -4.86
C SER A 177 -25.08 9.81 -5.50
N ILE A 178 -23.98 9.82 -6.27
CA ILE A 178 -23.42 11.02 -6.89
C ILE A 178 -24.07 11.35 -8.24
N THR A 179 -24.38 10.34 -9.06
CA THR A 179 -24.86 10.54 -10.44
C THR A 179 -26.31 10.15 -10.67
N GLY A 180 -26.94 9.43 -9.74
CA GLY A 180 -28.30 8.90 -9.87
C GLY A 180 -28.45 7.78 -10.91
N LYS A 181 -27.41 7.50 -11.69
CA LYS A 181 -27.38 6.43 -12.70
C LYS A 181 -27.16 5.06 -12.04
N PRO A 182 -27.56 3.96 -12.70
CA PRO A 182 -27.17 2.61 -12.28
C PRO A 182 -25.65 2.53 -12.08
N ILE A 183 -25.22 1.88 -11.01
CA ILE A 183 -23.80 1.61 -10.75
C ILE A 183 -23.34 0.53 -11.73
N ASP A 184 -22.35 0.86 -12.56
CA ASP A 184 -21.64 -0.12 -13.36
C ASP A 184 -20.95 -1.12 -12.44
N ARG A 185 -21.14 -2.40 -12.72
CA ARG A 185 -20.63 -3.50 -11.90
C ARG A 185 -20.14 -4.62 -12.79
N ALA A 186 -19.02 -5.23 -12.42
CA ALA A 186 -18.44 -6.35 -13.16
C ALA A 186 -18.18 -7.53 -12.22
N GLY A 187 -18.54 -8.74 -12.66
CA GLY A 187 -18.02 -9.98 -12.08
C GLY A 187 -16.64 -10.34 -12.63
N LEU A 188 -16.06 -11.43 -12.13
CA LEU A 188 -14.72 -11.91 -12.52
C LEU A 188 -14.56 -12.01 -14.04
N ASN A 189 -15.42 -12.77 -14.72
CA ASN A 189 -15.33 -12.97 -16.18
C ASN A 189 -15.45 -11.67 -16.99
N GLU A 190 -16.20 -10.68 -16.50
CA GLU A 190 -16.35 -9.38 -17.17
C GLU A 190 -15.08 -8.54 -16.99
N LEU A 191 -14.47 -8.60 -15.80
CA LEU A 191 -13.21 -7.93 -15.50
C LEU A 191 -12.03 -8.55 -16.26
N GLU A 192 -11.92 -9.88 -16.31
CA GLU A 192 -10.86 -10.57 -17.07
C GLU A 192 -10.89 -10.20 -18.56
N ARG A 193 -12.09 -10.13 -19.15
CA ARG A 193 -12.28 -9.65 -20.53
C ARG A 193 -11.87 -8.19 -20.69
N LEU A 194 -12.22 -7.35 -19.72
CA LEU A 194 -11.82 -5.94 -19.74
C LEU A 194 -10.29 -5.78 -19.70
N ILE A 195 -9.63 -6.57 -18.84
CA ILE A 195 -8.17 -6.58 -18.73
C ILE A 195 -7.53 -7.00 -20.05
N ALA A 196 -8.04 -8.06 -20.69
CA ALA A 196 -7.53 -8.52 -21.97
C ALA A 196 -7.67 -7.46 -23.07
N ILE A 197 -8.80 -6.75 -23.13
CA ILE A 197 -9.07 -5.74 -24.16
C ILE A 197 -8.28 -4.45 -23.92
N GLU A 198 -8.26 -3.93 -22.70
CA GLU A 198 -7.70 -2.61 -22.41
C GLU A 198 -6.21 -2.63 -22.07
N HIS A 199 -5.67 -3.75 -21.58
CA HIS A 199 -4.27 -3.87 -21.17
C HIS A 199 -3.48 -4.91 -21.97
N ALA A 200 -4.10 -5.58 -22.96
CA ALA A 200 -3.46 -6.61 -23.79
C ALA A 200 -2.82 -7.77 -22.99
N VAL A 201 -3.39 -8.10 -21.82
CA VAL A 201 -2.94 -9.23 -21.00
C VAL A 201 -3.85 -10.43 -21.26
N GLU A 202 -3.30 -11.47 -21.88
CA GLU A 202 -4.06 -12.67 -22.26
C GLU A 202 -4.57 -13.44 -21.03
N PRO A 203 -5.73 -14.15 -21.11
CA PRO A 203 -6.30 -14.86 -19.97
C PRO A 203 -5.35 -15.85 -19.27
N ARG A 204 -4.47 -16.51 -20.03
CA ARG A 204 -3.46 -17.42 -19.45
C ARG A 204 -2.45 -16.67 -18.58
N GLU A 205 -2.03 -15.49 -19.03
CA GLU A 205 -1.11 -14.64 -18.27
C GLU A 205 -1.80 -14.07 -17.03
N GLN A 206 -3.07 -13.67 -17.12
CA GLN A 206 -3.86 -13.26 -15.96
C GLN A 206 -3.93 -14.37 -14.91
N VAL A 207 -4.22 -15.61 -15.31
CA VAL A 207 -4.27 -16.77 -14.40
C VAL A 207 -2.91 -17.03 -13.76
N SER A 208 -1.81 -16.94 -14.51
CA SER A 208 -0.45 -17.08 -13.97
C SER A 208 -0.18 -16.02 -12.92
N ARG A 209 -0.39 -14.74 -13.25
CA ARG A 209 -0.15 -13.62 -12.31
C ARG A 209 -1.01 -13.74 -11.05
N MET A 210 -2.25 -14.19 -11.17
CA MET A 210 -3.12 -14.44 -10.01
C MET A 210 -2.68 -15.65 -9.18
N ALA A 211 -2.11 -16.69 -9.82
CA ALA A 211 -1.52 -17.81 -9.10
C ALA A 211 -0.24 -17.39 -8.38
N ASP A 212 0.56 -16.51 -8.97
CA ASP A 212 1.74 -15.93 -8.33
C ASP A 212 1.34 -15.15 -7.06
N MET A 213 0.19 -14.45 -7.08
CA MET A 213 -0.38 -13.78 -5.91
C MET A 213 -0.86 -14.75 -4.81
N ASP A 214 -1.17 -16.01 -5.14
CA ASP A 214 -1.49 -17.05 -4.14
C ASP A 214 -0.23 -17.58 -3.46
N THR A 215 0.93 -17.42 -4.08
CA THR A 215 2.22 -17.98 -3.64
C THR A 215 3.19 -16.92 -3.12
N CYS A 216 2.99 -15.65 -3.46
CA CYS A 216 3.78 -14.55 -2.92
C CYS A 216 3.24 -14.23 -1.53
N PRO A 217 3.95 -14.62 -0.45
CA PRO A 217 3.49 -14.31 0.89
C PRO A 217 3.52 -12.79 1.06
N ASP A 218 2.59 -12.29 1.85
CA ASP A 218 2.61 -10.89 2.25
C ASP A 218 3.99 -10.52 2.83
N ARG A 219 4.53 -9.40 2.35
CA ARG A 219 5.93 -9.01 2.57
C ARG A 219 6.23 -8.84 4.05
N ALA A 220 5.32 -8.21 4.80
CA ALA A 220 5.43 -8.12 6.26
C ALA A 220 5.40 -9.49 6.93
N ASN A 221 4.52 -10.40 6.49
CA ASN A 221 4.47 -11.76 7.03
C ASN A 221 5.77 -12.55 6.77
N VAL A 222 6.41 -12.40 5.61
CA VAL A 222 7.74 -12.97 5.35
C VAL A 222 8.76 -12.42 6.34
N PHE A 223 8.83 -11.09 6.47
CA PHE A 223 9.78 -10.44 7.36
C PHE A 223 9.57 -10.83 8.82
N LEU A 224 8.32 -10.87 9.28
CA LEU A 224 7.96 -11.32 10.62
C LEU A 224 8.41 -12.78 10.84
N SER A 225 8.16 -13.67 9.88
CA SER A 225 8.59 -15.07 9.96
C SER A 225 10.12 -15.24 10.05
N LEU A 226 10.89 -14.31 9.50
CA LEU A 226 12.36 -14.27 9.56
C LEU A 226 12.88 -13.61 10.85
N LEU A 227 12.15 -12.64 11.40
CA LEU A 227 12.49 -11.95 12.65
C LEU A 227 12.22 -12.82 13.88
N MET A 228 11.05 -13.46 13.98
CA MET A 228 10.64 -14.20 15.18
C MET A 228 11.66 -15.26 15.66
N PRO A 229 12.33 -16.05 14.78
CA PRO A 229 13.37 -16.98 15.20
C PRO A 229 14.57 -16.34 15.91
N LEU A 230 14.87 -15.06 15.66
CA LEU A 230 16.01 -14.34 16.23
C LEU A 230 15.95 -14.21 17.76
N GLU A 231 14.76 -14.26 18.37
CA GLU A 231 14.57 -14.22 19.84
C GLU A 231 15.34 -15.36 20.54
N LYS A 232 15.45 -16.50 19.85
CA LYS A 232 16.15 -17.69 20.34
C LYS A 232 17.64 -17.68 20.03
N VAL A 233 18.11 -16.75 19.19
CA VAL A 233 19.52 -16.61 18.81
C VAL A 233 20.24 -15.75 19.84
N LYS A 234 20.83 -16.41 20.84
CA LYS A 234 21.61 -15.71 21.88
C LYS A 234 22.94 -15.20 21.30
N GLN A 235 23.19 -13.91 21.47
CA GLN A 235 24.42 -13.26 21.05
C GLN A 235 25.50 -13.40 22.13
N ASN A 236 26.74 -13.12 21.73
CA ASN A 236 27.85 -13.11 22.66
C ASN A 236 27.78 -11.87 23.56
N LEU A 237 27.47 -12.07 24.84
CA LEU A 237 27.30 -11.01 25.85
C LEU A 237 28.50 -10.05 26.00
N ARG A 238 29.69 -10.42 25.54
CA ARG A 238 30.85 -9.52 25.52
C ARG A 238 30.68 -8.39 24.51
N TRP A 239 30.07 -8.68 23.37
CA TRP A 239 29.94 -7.78 22.23
C TRP A 239 28.51 -7.27 22.05
N HIS A 240 27.55 -8.03 22.56
CA HIS A 240 26.11 -7.82 22.50
C HIS A 240 25.51 -8.04 23.91
N PRO A 241 25.73 -7.10 24.85
CA PRO A 241 25.24 -7.23 26.23
C PRO A 241 23.71 -7.21 26.33
N GLU A 242 23.00 -6.78 25.28
CA GLU A 242 21.55 -6.72 25.17
C GLU A 242 20.86 -8.10 25.12
N GLY A 243 21.57 -9.16 24.70
CA GLY A 243 21.08 -10.54 24.81
C GLY A 243 20.90 -11.28 23.50
N ASP A 244 19.70 -11.26 22.92
CA ASP A 244 19.37 -11.97 21.68
C ASP A 244 19.33 -11.08 20.43
N ALA A 245 19.37 -11.75 19.28
CA ALA A 245 19.43 -11.10 17.98
C ALA A 245 18.16 -10.30 17.65
N LEU A 246 16.97 -10.75 18.10
CA LEU A 246 15.73 -10.02 17.83
C LEU A 246 15.74 -8.69 18.56
N PHE A 247 16.03 -8.71 19.86
CA PHE A 247 16.12 -7.50 20.66
C PHE A 247 17.17 -6.52 20.13
N HIS A 248 18.30 -7.05 19.64
CA HIS A 248 19.30 -6.25 18.94
C HIS A 248 18.73 -5.58 17.67
N SER A 249 18.14 -6.35 16.76
CA SER A 249 17.54 -5.81 15.52
C SER A 249 16.49 -4.73 15.80
N MET A 250 15.67 -4.89 16.84
CA MET A 250 14.66 -3.89 17.21
C MET A 250 15.29 -2.57 17.72
N GLN A 251 16.41 -2.63 18.46
CA GLN A 251 17.13 -1.41 18.85
C GLN A 251 17.78 -0.71 17.66
N VAL A 252 18.37 -1.48 16.74
CA VAL A 252 18.97 -0.93 15.50
C VAL A 252 17.89 -0.26 14.65
N TYR A 253 16.71 -0.88 14.52
CA TYR A 253 15.55 -0.28 13.88
C TYR A 253 15.10 1.02 14.56
N ALA A 254 14.98 1.06 15.89
CA ALA A 254 14.56 2.25 16.61
C ALA A 254 15.49 3.44 16.34
N LEU A 255 16.81 3.21 16.37
CA LEU A 255 17.81 4.22 16.05
C LEU A 255 17.76 4.65 14.58
N ALA A 256 17.53 3.70 13.67
CA ALA A 256 17.35 3.99 12.26
C ALA A 256 16.09 4.83 12.01
N LYS A 257 15.00 4.56 12.74
CA LYS A 257 13.74 5.32 12.70
C LYS A 257 13.93 6.75 13.19
N GLU A 258 14.76 6.98 14.21
CA GLU A 258 15.10 8.33 14.64
C GLU A 258 15.94 9.08 13.60
N ALA A 259 16.88 8.39 12.94
CA ALA A 259 17.79 9.00 11.97
C ALA A 259 17.12 9.28 10.61
N MET A 260 16.36 8.32 10.07
CA MET A 260 15.72 8.38 8.75
C MET A 260 14.28 7.83 8.80
N PRO A 261 13.35 8.54 9.47
CA PRO A 261 12.00 8.03 9.78
C PRO A 261 11.11 7.74 8.57
N TYR A 262 11.46 8.25 7.38
CA TYR A 262 10.65 8.10 6.17
C TYR A 262 11.38 7.33 5.04
N ASP A 263 12.54 6.75 5.32
CA ASP A 263 13.29 5.96 4.34
C ASP A 263 13.01 4.47 4.56
N GLU A 264 11.95 3.97 3.93
CA GLU A 264 11.52 2.55 4.00
C GLU A 264 12.68 1.58 3.74
N GLU A 265 13.46 1.81 2.68
CA GLU A 265 14.54 0.92 2.26
C GLU A 265 15.65 0.82 3.31
N PHE A 266 15.95 1.93 3.98
CA PHE A 266 16.92 1.99 5.08
C PHE A 266 16.38 1.35 6.36
N LEU A 267 15.13 1.61 6.73
CA LEU A 267 14.51 1.02 7.91
C LEU A 267 14.42 -0.50 7.78
N LEU A 268 14.09 -1.02 6.59
CA LEU A 268 14.13 -2.45 6.30
C LEU A 268 15.54 -3.02 6.39
N ALA A 269 16.56 -2.29 5.92
CA ALA A 269 17.95 -2.74 6.06
C ALA A 269 18.35 -2.83 7.54
N ALA A 270 17.98 -1.84 8.36
CA ALA A 270 18.24 -1.84 9.79
C ALA A 270 17.51 -2.98 10.53
N LEU A 271 16.25 -3.21 10.22
CA LEU A 271 15.44 -4.24 10.87
C LEU A 271 15.91 -5.66 10.49
N LEU A 272 16.29 -5.87 9.22
CA LEU A 272 16.50 -7.21 8.66
C LEU A 272 17.97 -7.61 8.49
N HIS A 273 18.95 -6.76 8.83
CA HIS A 273 20.36 -7.02 8.55
C HIS A 273 20.89 -8.36 9.10
N ASP A 274 20.30 -8.83 10.21
CA ASP A 274 20.77 -9.96 11.00
C ASP A 274 19.88 -11.22 10.91
N VAL A 275 18.82 -11.22 10.09
CA VAL A 275 17.86 -12.34 10.02
C VAL A 275 18.51 -13.68 9.66
N GLY A 276 19.60 -13.64 8.89
CA GLY A 276 20.34 -14.84 8.53
C GLY A 276 21.01 -15.54 9.71
N LYS A 277 21.15 -14.91 10.88
CA LYS A 277 21.74 -15.56 12.07
C LYS A 277 20.88 -16.70 12.60
N ALA A 278 19.57 -16.69 12.33
CA ALA A 278 18.68 -17.82 12.64
C ALA A 278 18.77 -18.97 11.61
N ILE A 279 19.30 -18.69 10.42
CA ILE A 279 19.39 -19.63 9.30
C ILE A 279 20.77 -20.29 9.26
N ASP A 280 21.82 -19.49 9.09
CA ASP A 280 23.22 -19.91 9.13
C ASP A 280 24.05 -18.85 9.88
N PRO A 281 24.36 -19.07 11.17
CA PRO A 281 25.19 -18.15 11.94
C PRO A 281 26.60 -17.91 11.34
N SER A 282 27.13 -18.87 10.58
CA SER A 282 28.50 -18.81 10.05
C SER A 282 28.61 -17.96 8.77
N ASP A 283 27.52 -17.86 8.02
CA ASP A 283 27.40 -17.04 6.79
C ASP A 283 26.06 -16.29 6.75
N HIS A 284 25.72 -15.65 7.87
CA HIS A 284 24.40 -15.03 8.07
C HIS A 284 24.08 -13.95 7.03
N VAL A 285 25.08 -13.24 6.50
CA VAL A 285 24.84 -12.21 5.48
C VAL A 285 24.29 -12.86 4.21
N SER A 286 24.94 -13.92 3.71
CA SER A 286 24.51 -14.60 2.50
C SER A 286 23.17 -15.30 2.71
N ALA A 287 23.00 -16.01 3.83
CA ALA A 287 21.76 -16.70 4.17
C ALA A 287 20.57 -15.74 4.34
N GLY A 288 20.80 -14.58 4.95
CA GLY A 288 19.79 -13.53 5.10
C GLY A 288 19.38 -12.94 3.75
N LEU A 289 20.34 -12.64 2.88
CA LEU A 289 20.05 -12.11 1.54
C LEU A 289 19.31 -13.10 0.65
N GLU A 290 19.64 -14.40 0.72
CA GLU A 290 18.92 -15.45 0.00
C GLU A 290 17.47 -15.55 0.48
N ALA A 291 17.23 -15.49 1.80
CA ALA A 291 15.89 -15.52 2.36
C ALA A 291 15.04 -14.28 2.02
N LEU A 292 15.69 -13.13 1.80
CA LEU A 292 15.04 -11.86 1.46
C LEU A 292 14.92 -11.63 -0.06
N GLU A 293 15.45 -12.53 -0.88
CA GLU A 293 15.46 -12.38 -2.33
C GLU A 293 14.03 -12.24 -2.88
N GLY A 294 13.81 -11.20 -3.69
CA GLY A 294 12.49 -10.90 -4.28
C GLY A 294 11.55 -10.10 -3.36
N PHE A 295 11.89 -9.90 -2.08
CA PHE A 295 11.09 -9.11 -1.14
C PHE A 295 11.68 -7.73 -0.83
N ILE A 296 12.98 -7.53 -1.03
CA ILE A 296 13.67 -6.26 -0.77
C ILE A 296 14.22 -5.63 -2.05
N THR A 297 14.42 -4.31 -2.02
CA THR A 297 15.00 -3.58 -3.15
C THR A 297 16.51 -3.82 -3.28
N PRO A 298 17.13 -3.49 -4.44
CA PRO A 298 18.58 -3.53 -4.58
C PRO A 298 19.33 -2.65 -3.58
N ARG A 299 18.74 -1.53 -3.12
CA ARG A 299 19.35 -0.64 -2.13
C ARG A 299 19.38 -1.30 -0.75
N THR A 300 18.24 -1.82 -0.27
CA THR A 300 18.17 -2.57 0.99
C THR A 300 19.11 -3.78 0.97
N SER A 301 19.10 -4.55 -0.13
CA SER A 301 19.99 -5.69 -0.33
C SER A 301 21.47 -5.27 -0.24
N TRP A 302 21.85 -4.16 -0.87
CA TRP A 302 23.23 -3.67 -0.84
C TRP A 302 23.67 -3.24 0.56
N LEU A 303 22.80 -2.57 1.33
CA LEU A 303 23.08 -2.16 2.70
C LEU A 303 23.30 -3.38 3.61
N ILE A 304 22.41 -4.37 3.55
CA ILE A 304 22.53 -5.64 4.29
C ILE A 304 23.80 -6.38 3.86
N ALA A 305 24.12 -6.44 2.57
CA ALA A 305 25.32 -7.15 2.08
C ALA A 305 26.64 -6.60 2.65
N HIS A 306 26.69 -5.30 2.97
CA HIS A 306 27.93 -4.62 3.37
C HIS A 306 27.92 -4.16 4.84
N HIS A 307 26.87 -4.42 5.62
CA HIS A 307 26.79 -3.93 7.01
C HIS A 307 27.98 -4.37 7.87
N MET A 308 28.47 -5.60 7.67
CA MET A 308 29.68 -6.12 8.34
C MET A 308 30.99 -5.45 7.91
N ASP A 309 31.03 -4.80 6.74
CA ASP A 309 32.22 -4.07 6.30
C ASP A 309 32.44 -2.79 7.11
N VAL A 310 31.42 -2.24 7.76
CA VAL A 310 31.56 -1.09 8.66
C VAL A 310 32.44 -1.45 9.86
N HIS A 311 32.26 -2.63 10.43
CA HIS A 311 33.14 -3.15 11.49
C HIS A 311 34.59 -3.24 11.02
N LYS A 312 34.83 -3.73 9.79
CA LYS A 312 36.18 -3.81 9.21
C LYS A 312 36.80 -2.44 8.94
N ILE A 313 36.00 -1.42 8.61
CA ILE A 313 36.46 -0.04 8.45
C ILE A 313 36.95 0.51 9.79
N ILE A 314 36.15 0.31 10.84
CA ILE A 314 36.43 0.81 12.19
C ILE A 314 37.63 0.08 12.81
N ASP A 315 37.70 -1.24 12.65
CA ASP A 315 38.82 -2.06 13.13
C ASP A 315 40.08 -1.91 12.27
N HIS A 316 40.03 -1.06 11.24
CA HIS A 316 41.11 -0.83 10.28
C HIS A 316 41.63 -2.10 9.60
N SER A 317 40.78 -3.13 9.49
CA SER A 317 41.10 -4.43 8.90
C SER A 317 40.67 -4.55 7.44
N ILE A 318 39.91 -3.58 6.93
CA ILE A 318 39.43 -3.56 5.54
C ILE A 318 40.58 -3.33 4.53
N GLY A 319 40.59 -4.11 3.46
CA GLY A 319 41.58 -3.96 2.40
C GLY A 319 41.44 -2.64 1.64
N ALA A 320 42.55 -1.95 1.36
CA ALA A 320 42.56 -0.62 0.75
C ALA A 320 41.75 -0.50 -0.56
N ARG A 321 41.80 -1.52 -1.43
CA ARG A 321 41.00 -1.57 -2.67
C ARG A 321 39.51 -1.68 -2.40
N HIS A 322 39.13 -2.52 -1.44
CA HIS A 322 37.74 -2.72 -1.06
C HIS A 322 37.17 -1.45 -0.42
N ARG A 323 37.92 -0.84 0.51
CA ARG A 323 37.57 0.45 1.12
C ARG A 323 37.35 1.53 0.06
N LYS A 324 38.26 1.67 -0.90
CA LYS A 324 38.13 2.66 -1.98
C LYS A 324 36.84 2.45 -2.80
N ARG A 325 36.46 1.20 -3.05
CA ARG A 325 35.22 0.87 -3.76
C ARG A 325 33.98 1.22 -2.93
N LEU A 326 33.97 0.88 -1.64
CA LEU A 326 32.88 1.25 -0.73
C LEU A 326 32.70 2.77 -0.65
N THR A 327 33.78 3.52 -0.40
CA THR A 327 33.72 4.98 -0.27
C THR A 327 33.27 5.70 -1.54
N ALA A 328 33.43 5.07 -2.71
CA ALA A 328 32.95 5.62 -3.98
C ALA A 328 31.47 5.29 -4.27
N HIS A 329 30.83 4.42 -3.48
CA HIS A 329 29.45 4.03 -3.69
C HIS A 329 28.48 5.13 -3.21
N PRO A 330 27.39 5.42 -3.93
CA PRO A 330 26.43 6.46 -3.52
C PRO A 330 25.80 6.22 -2.13
N LEU A 331 25.65 4.96 -1.74
CA LEU A 331 25.06 4.55 -0.46
C LEU A 331 26.09 4.45 0.69
N TYR A 332 27.30 4.97 0.51
CA TYR A 332 28.36 4.82 1.51
C TYR A 332 28.01 5.49 2.85
N GLU A 333 27.41 6.68 2.80
CA GLU A 333 27.00 7.40 4.02
C GLU A 333 25.86 6.67 4.74
N ASP A 334 24.86 6.18 4.00
CA ASP A 334 23.79 5.34 4.55
C ASP A 334 24.36 4.07 5.21
N LEU A 335 25.36 3.44 4.59
CA LEU A 335 26.01 2.27 5.17
C LEU A 335 26.73 2.59 6.49
N LEU A 336 27.42 3.74 6.57
CA LEU A 336 28.06 4.17 7.81
C LEU A 336 27.02 4.46 8.90
N LEU A 337 25.92 5.12 8.54
CA LEU A 337 24.82 5.39 9.45
C LEU A 337 24.16 4.09 9.95
N LEU A 338 23.97 3.11 9.08
CA LEU A 338 23.47 1.78 9.47
C LEU A 338 24.42 1.11 10.47
N GLY A 339 25.73 1.18 10.24
CA GLY A 339 26.71 0.63 11.18
C GLY A 339 26.83 1.42 12.50
N GLU A 340 26.49 2.71 12.50
CA GLU A 340 26.35 3.50 13.72
C GLU A 340 25.12 3.04 14.52
N CYS A 341 23.98 2.82 13.86
CA CYS A 341 22.77 2.25 14.48
C CYS A 341 23.06 0.85 15.04
N ASP A 342 23.72 -0.03 14.28
CA ASP A 342 24.14 -1.38 14.71
C ASP A 342 25.00 -1.35 15.98
N ARG A 343 25.94 -0.41 16.06
CA ARG A 343 26.80 -0.30 17.23
C ARG A 343 26.07 0.23 18.46
N HIS A 344 25.21 1.22 18.26
CA HIS A 344 24.47 1.85 19.35
C HIS A 344 23.28 1.01 19.82
N GLY A 345 22.75 0.09 18.99
CA GLY A 345 21.66 -0.83 19.32
C GLY A 345 22.04 -1.98 20.27
N ARG A 346 22.93 -1.73 21.22
CA ARG A 346 23.53 -2.72 22.13
C ARG A 346 23.35 -2.34 23.59
N VAL A 347 22.16 -1.85 23.92
CA VAL A 347 21.81 -1.32 25.24
C VAL A 347 20.94 -2.32 26.00
N PRO A 348 21.41 -2.86 27.14
CA PRO A 348 20.59 -3.75 27.96
C PRO A 348 19.35 -3.06 28.50
N GLY A 349 18.17 -3.69 28.34
CA GLY A 349 16.92 -3.19 28.87
C GLY A 349 16.38 -1.91 28.21
N ALA A 350 16.84 -1.60 26.98
CA ALA A 350 16.23 -0.55 26.17
C ALA A 350 14.74 -0.85 25.90
N GLU A 351 13.93 0.20 25.82
CA GLU A 351 12.55 0.09 25.34
C GLU A 351 12.58 0.03 23.80
N VAL A 352 11.92 -0.98 23.24
CA VAL A 352 11.79 -1.18 21.79
C VAL A 352 10.34 -1.49 21.45
N GLU A 353 9.95 -1.15 20.23
CA GLU A 353 8.65 -1.52 19.65
C GLU A 353 8.61 -3.03 19.36
N GLU A 354 7.41 -3.58 19.22
CA GLU A 354 7.22 -4.95 18.76
C GLU A 354 7.47 -5.06 17.23
N PRO A 355 7.94 -6.21 16.71
CA PRO A 355 8.23 -6.39 15.29
C PRO A 355 7.05 -6.05 14.38
N GLU A 356 5.83 -6.38 14.79
CA GLU A 356 4.60 -6.09 14.07
C GLU A 356 4.36 -4.58 13.96
N GLU A 357 4.59 -3.81 15.03
CA GLU A 357 4.44 -2.35 15.01
C GLU A 357 5.48 -1.67 14.10
N ALA A 358 6.71 -2.20 14.09
CA ALA A 358 7.77 -1.72 13.22
C ALA A 358 7.46 -1.96 11.73
N LEU A 359 6.93 -3.13 11.39
CA LEU A 359 6.52 -3.48 10.03
C LEU A 359 5.29 -2.66 9.58
N ASP A 360 4.27 -2.53 10.43
CA ASP A 360 3.10 -1.68 10.18
C ASP A 360 3.51 -0.22 9.88
N TYR A 361 4.51 0.31 10.60
CA TYR A 361 5.05 1.65 10.36
C TYR A 361 5.74 1.76 8.99
N ILE A 362 6.54 0.75 8.61
CA ILE A 362 7.24 0.72 7.32
C ILE A 362 6.23 0.63 6.16
N GLU A 363 5.21 -0.20 6.28
CA GLU A 363 4.14 -0.30 5.27
C GLU A 363 3.39 1.03 5.09
N GLN A 364 3.12 1.75 6.18
CA GLN A 364 2.50 3.08 6.10
C GLN A 364 3.36 4.10 5.34
N ILE A 365 4.69 4.03 5.45
CA ILE A 365 5.59 4.88 4.66
C ILE A 365 5.44 4.56 3.17
N GLU A 366 5.46 3.27 2.82
CA GLU A 366 5.27 2.82 1.44
C GLU A 366 3.95 3.36 0.89
N GLU A 367 2.84 3.23 1.63
CA GLU A 367 1.53 3.76 1.22
C GLU A 367 1.49 5.29 1.10
N MET A 368 2.26 6.00 1.94
CA MET A 368 2.30 7.47 1.96
C MET A 368 3.07 8.06 0.78
N PHE A 369 4.05 7.33 0.23
CA PHE A 369 4.96 7.82 -0.81
C PHE A 369 4.88 7.05 -2.15
N SER A 370 3.88 6.16 -2.31
CA SER A 370 3.55 5.40 -3.53
C SER A 370 2.31 5.88 -4.30
#